data_AF-A0A662M0Y4-F1
#
_entry.id   AF-A0A662M0Y4-F1
#
_cell.length_a   1.000
_cell.length_b   1.000
_cell.length_c   1.000
_cell.angle_alpha   90.00
_cell.angle_beta   90.00
_cell.angle_gamma   90.00
#
_symmetry.space_group_name_H-M   'P 1'
#
loop_
_entity.id
_entity.type
_entity.pdbx_description
1 polymer ?
#
loop_
_entity_poly.entity_id
_entity_poly.type
_entity_poly.pdbx_seq_one_letter_code
_entity_poly.pdbx_strand_id
1 'polypeptide(L)'
;RSPQIYGGTGACEISPPFTKEKLDECLNETKGMRFMGQRFVPDSYMFQQLVSPAVGMYVGNKSGDEKPFTMEMTDGGPARCFPRGLDVMAVLGSERAEDILIHEGDTAYEGMNTSYEKQLAMLRDEFDGFNITEWNRNLYWGWLYTLKALLKDFGDGYPPFMRTKAWADKELQTALASWTELRHDTILYAKQSYTPRLTAAPSPPPPGYVEPVPEFYLRLKALTNMTRNGLSEMGVLNESEKGKLKTLESVLGRLVEISGKEVEGKKLNDDDYAFIKNFGETINDTVKGAGKGKELTLVADVHTDMNTGKCLEEAVGYADMMLVAYSANGKIMIGAGPVFSYYEFKQPMSNRLTDEEWKDMLEARANEPARPEWIGSFTAFSN
;
A
#
# COMPACT_ATOMS: atom_id res chain seq x y z
N ARG A 1 -22.49 -20.16 21.02
CA ARG A 1 -21.68 -18.93 21.23
C ARG A 1 -21.02 -18.58 19.91
N SER A 2 -21.13 -17.34 19.44
CA SER A 2 -20.42 -16.90 18.23
C SER A 2 -18.89 -16.96 18.46
N PRO A 3 -18.07 -17.19 17.42
CA PRO A 3 -16.62 -17.19 17.57
C PRO A 3 -16.12 -15.82 18.08
N GLN A 4 -15.20 -15.80 19.05
CA GLN A 4 -14.70 -14.54 19.62
C GLN A 4 -13.51 -13.94 18.84
N ILE A 5 -12.97 -14.65 17.84
CA ILE A 5 -11.93 -14.16 16.92
C ILE A 5 -12.32 -14.47 15.47
N TYR A 6 -12.29 -13.46 14.62
CA TYR A 6 -12.44 -13.60 13.16
C TYR A 6 -11.12 -13.31 12.45
N GLY A 7 -10.89 -13.96 11.32
CA GLY A 7 -9.57 -13.98 10.68
C GLY A 7 -9.72 -13.75 9.19
N GLY A 8 -8.73 -13.10 8.61
CA GLY A 8 -8.87 -12.43 7.31
C GLY A 8 -9.17 -10.93 7.42
N THR A 9 -9.14 -10.34 8.63
CA THR A 9 -9.29 -8.89 8.82
C THR A 9 -8.09 -8.09 8.30
N GLY A 10 -6.99 -8.74 7.89
CA GLY A 10 -5.89 -8.06 7.19
C GLY A 10 -6.28 -7.46 5.82
N ALA A 11 -7.40 -7.93 5.24
CA ALA A 11 -7.98 -7.36 4.01
C ALA A 11 -9.11 -6.36 4.31
N CYS A 12 -9.39 -6.09 5.59
CA CYS A 12 -10.44 -5.18 6.01
C CYS A 12 -9.90 -3.76 6.14
N GLU A 13 -10.61 -2.82 5.53
CA GLU A 13 -10.27 -1.40 5.54
C GLU A 13 -11.31 -0.64 6.36
N ILE A 14 -10.84 0.14 7.34
CA ILE A 14 -11.70 0.96 8.19
C ILE A 14 -11.37 2.42 7.93
N SER A 15 -12.35 3.17 7.41
CA SER A 15 -12.26 4.63 7.24
C SER A 15 -12.76 5.38 8.48
N PRO A 16 -12.35 6.64 8.73
CA PRO A 16 -12.85 7.46 9.84
C PRO A 16 -14.37 7.62 9.84
N PRO A 17 -15.03 7.80 11.02
CA PRO A 17 -14.45 7.72 12.36
C PRO A 17 -14.02 6.28 12.70
N PHE A 18 -12.90 6.12 13.39
CA PHE A 18 -12.40 4.83 13.87
C PHE A 18 -13.11 4.45 15.17
N THR A 19 -13.97 3.44 15.11
CA THR A 19 -14.79 3.03 16.27
C THR A 19 -14.79 1.51 16.44
N LYS A 20 -15.19 1.04 17.63
CA LYS A 20 -15.32 -0.39 17.93
C LYS A 20 -16.40 -1.05 17.08
N GLU A 21 -17.48 -0.34 16.78
CA GLU A 21 -18.61 -0.85 15.99
C GLU A 21 -18.19 -1.19 14.56
N LYS A 22 -17.32 -0.39 13.94
CA LYS A 22 -16.78 -0.69 12.59
C LYS A 22 -15.82 -1.88 12.60
N LEU A 23 -15.07 -2.06 13.69
CA LEU A 23 -14.30 -3.28 13.89
C LEU A 23 -15.24 -4.49 14.01
N ASP A 24 -16.32 -4.37 14.78
CA ASP A 24 -17.31 -5.45 14.94
C ASP A 24 -18.03 -5.79 13.62
N GLU A 25 -18.32 -4.80 12.77
CA GLU A 25 -18.85 -4.98 11.42
C GLU A 25 -17.89 -5.79 10.54
N CYS A 26 -16.63 -5.36 10.47
CA CYS A 26 -15.56 -6.08 9.78
C CYS A 26 -15.36 -7.52 10.27
N LEU A 27 -15.47 -7.73 11.59
CA LEU A 27 -15.44 -9.04 12.22
C LEU A 27 -16.67 -9.88 11.86
N ASN A 28 -17.84 -9.26 11.70
CA ASN A 28 -19.06 -9.94 11.28
C ASN A 28 -18.99 -10.42 9.82
N GLU A 29 -18.39 -9.65 8.92
CA GLU A 29 -18.23 -10.05 7.51
C GLU A 29 -17.30 -11.25 7.34
N THR A 30 -16.35 -11.43 8.26
CA THR A 30 -15.42 -12.57 8.24
C THR A 30 -15.98 -13.83 8.92
N LYS A 31 -17.28 -13.83 9.28
CA LYS A 31 -18.02 -15.00 9.77
C LYS A 31 -18.27 -16.02 8.66
N GLY A 32 -17.96 -17.29 8.95
CA GLY A 32 -18.29 -18.40 8.05
C GLY A 32 -17.98 -19.76 8.65
N MET A 33 -18.64 -20.81 8.16
CA MET A 33 -18.33 -22.19 8.52
C MET A 33 -16.98 -22.57 7.90
N ARG A 34 -16.04 -23.08 8.73
CA ARG A 34 -14.73 -23.56 8.25
C ARG A 34 -14.55 -25.02 8.66
N PHE A 35 -14.46 -25.91 7.67
CA PHE A 35 -14.40 -27.37 7.89
C PHE A 35 -13.09 -27.84 8.56
N MET A 36 -12.03 -27.02 8.57
CA MET A 36 -10.78 -27.22 9.33
C MET A 36 -10.12 -25.86 9.66
N GLY A 37 -10.89 -24.95 10.28
CA GLY A 37 -10.40 -23.61 10.59
C GLY A 37 -9.34 -23.59 11.69
N GLN A 38 -8.51 -22.54 11.69
CA GLN A 38 -7.65 -22.20 12.83
C GLN A 38 -8.49 -22.11 14.12
N ARG A 39 -7.93 -22.66 15.20
CA ARG A 39 -8.51 -22.70 16.54
C ARG A 39 -8.42 -21.33 17.21
N PHE A 40 -9.43 -21.06 18.02
CA PHE A 40 -9.44 -19.93 18.93
C PHE A 40 -8.42 -20.14 20.05
N VAL A 41 -7.58 -19.13 20.28
CA VAL A 41 -6.67 -19.05 21.42
C VAL A 41 -6.90 -17.73 22.16
N PRO A 42 -6.94 -17.73 23.51
CA PRO A 42 -7.34 -16.57 24.31
C PRO A 42 -6.43 -15.35 24.15
N ASP A 43 -5.14 -15.56 23.96
CA ASP A 43 -4.15 -14.49 23.82
C ASP A 43 -4.25 -13.76 22.47
N SER A 44 -4.61 -14.46 21.38
CA SER A 44 -4.99 -13.78 20.14
C SER A 44 -6.26 -12.94 20.28
N TYR A 45 -7.18 -13.32 21.17
CA TYR A 45 -8.35 -12.49 21.49
C TYR A 45 -7.95 -11.25 22.26
N MET A 46 -7.09 -11.39 23.28
CA MET A 46 -6.51 -10.26 24.01
C MET A 46 -5.83 -9.27 23.04
N PHE A 47 -4.99 -9.77 22.14
CA PHE A 47 -4.33 -8.95 21.13
C PHE A 47 -5.30 -8.20 20.22
N GLN A 48 -6.35 -8.86 19.74
CA GLN A 48 -7.34 -8.22 18.87
C GLN A 48 -8.10 -7.08 19.56
N GLN A 49 -8.30 -7.16 20.89
CA GLN A 49 -8.94 -6.10 21.67
C GLN A 49 -7.96 -4.98 22.09
N LEU A 50 -6.65 -5.21 21.97
CA LEU A 50 -5.59 -4.28 22.39
C LEU A 50 -4.82 -3.68 21.21
N VAL A 51 -5.47 -3.54 20.05
CA VAL A 51 -4.97 -2.83 18.86
C VAL A 51 -6.02 -1.85 18.32
N SER A 52 -5.63 -0.92 17.46
CA SER A 52 -6.59 0.00 16.83
C SER A 52 -7.55 -0.75 15.89
N PRO A 53 -8.84 -0.36 15.81
CA PRO A 53 -9.46 0.79 16.45
C PRO A 53 -10.00 0.52 17.88
N ALA A 54 -9.86 -0.70 18.41
CA ALA A 54 -10.45 -1.09 19.69
C ALA A 54 -9.92 -0.23 20.86
N VAL A 55 -8.64 0.15 20.84
CA VAL A 55 -8.03 1.04 21.85
C VAL A 55 -8.08 2.52 21.48
N GLY A 56 -8.56 2.87 20.28
CA GLY A 56 -8.48 4.23 19.74
C GLY A 56 -7.19 4.52 18.96
N MET A 57 -6.86 5.81 18.81
CA MET A 57 -5.68 6.32 18.11
C MET A 57 -4.66 6.86 19.12
N TYR A 58 -3.41 7.01 18.72
CA TYR A 58 -2.36 7.47 19.62
C TYR A 58 -2.57 8.94 20.03
N VAL A 59 -2.62 9.20 21.34
CA VAL A 59 -2.78 10.53 21.94
C VAL A 59 -1.58 10.99 22.77
N GLY A 60 -0.56 10.13 22.90
CA GLY A 60 0.69 10.48 23.58
C GLY A 60 1.45 11.63 22.90
N ASN A 61 2.46 12.15 23.59
CA ASN A 61 3.25 13.26 23.07
C ASN A 61 3.94 12.85 21.75
N LYS A 62 3.74 13.66 20.70
CA LYS A 62 4.34 13.48 19.36
C LYS A 62 5.79 14.00 19.29
N SER A 63 6.34 14.44 20.43
CA SER A 63 7.59 15.19 20.47
C SER A 63 8.77 14.26 20.72
N GLY A 64 9.36 13.71 19.65
CA GLY A 64 10.62 12.98 19.68
C GLY A 64 10.75 11.93 18.58
N ASP A 65 11.99 11.50 18.30
CA ASP A 65 12.30 10.37 17.41
C ASP A 65 11.95 8.99 18.03
N GLU A 66 11.53 8.96 19.30
CA GLU A 66 11.18 7.73 20.02
C GLU A 66 9.67 7.47 19.96
N LYS A 67 9.24 6.72 18.94
CA LYS A 67 7.88 6.13 18.91
C LYS A 67 7.79 4.95 19.88
N PRO A 68 6.66 4.77 20.60
CA PRO A 68 6.40 3.54 21.36
C PRO A 68 6.42 2.31 20.45
N PHE A 69 6.81 1.16 20.98
CA PHE A 69 6.94 -0.09 20.22
C PHE A 69 5.63 -0.47 19.51
N THR A 70 4.50 -0.17 20.14
CA THR A 70 3.17 -0.56 19.66
C THR A 70 2.58 0.39 18.60
N MET A 71 3.20 1.56 18.38
CA MET A 71 2.68 2.63 17.52
C MET A 71 3.29 2.60 16.12
N GLU A 72 2.44 2.69 15.09
CA GLU A 72 2.87 2.97 13.72
C GLU A 72 2.01 4.06 13.07
N MET A 73 2.58 4.71 12.06
CA MET A 73 1.84 5.67 11.23
C MET A 73 1.04 4.92 10.17
N THR A 74 -0.26 5.18 10.11
CA THR A 74 -1.19 4.64 9.09
C THR A 74 -1.76 5.78 8.25
N ASP A 75 -2.44 5.48 7.15
CA ASP A 75 -3.18 6.49 6.38
C ASP A 75 -4.24 7.19 7.25
N GLY A 76 -4.77 6.49 8.26
CA GLY A 76 -5.66 7.03 9.28
C GLY A 76 -5.01 7.89 10.37
N GLY A 77 -3.68 7.99 10.40
CA GLY A 77 -2.91 8.63 11.46
C GLY A 77 -2.18 7.64 12.39
N PRO A 78 -1.56 8.11 13.48
CA PRO A 78 -0.76 7.27 14.38
C PRO A 78 -1.67 6.33 15.18
N ALA A 79 -1.46 5.03 15.05
CA ALA A 79 -2.33 3.99 15.57
C ALA A 79 -1.55 2.93 16.34
N ARG A 80 -2.24 2.17 17.20
CA ARG A 80 -1.66 0.98 17.84
C ARG A 80 -1.72 -0.20 16.88
N CYS A 81 -0.67 -0.36 16.08
CA CYS A 81 -0.63 -1.40 15.05
C CYS A 81 -0.16 -2.76 15.59
N PHE A 82 0.59 -2.77 16.68
CA PHE A 82 1.12 -3.99 17.27
C PHE A 82 0.76 -4.11 18.75
N PRO A 83 0.38 -5.30 19.24
CA PRO A 83 0.40 -5.62 20.65
C PRO A 83 1.78 -6.19 21.06
N ARG A 84 2.02 -6.34 22.37
CA ARG A 84 3.22 -6.98 22.95
C ARG A 84 2.84 -8.18 23.79
N GLY A 85 3.76 -9.12 23.97
CA GLY A 85 3.56 -10.22 24.93
C GLY A 85 3.24 -9.71 26.35
N LEU A 86 3.73 -8.52 26.71
CA LEU A 86 3.39 -7.84 27.96
C LEU A 86 1.88 -7.58 28.11
N ASP A 87 1.14 -7.35 27.02
CA ASP A 87 -0.31 -7.19 27.06
C ASP A 87 -1.00 -8.46 27.56
N VAL A 88 -0.53 -9.63 27.14
CA VAL A 88 -1.04 -10.92 27.62
C VAL A 88 -0.80 -11.04 29.12
N MET A 89 0.41 -10.72 29.58
CA MET A 89 0.76 -10.82 30.99
C MET A 89 -0.01 -9.80 31.84
N ALA A 90 -0.25 -8.60 31.32
CA ALA A 90 -1.06 -7.57 31.97
C ALA A 90 -2.53 -8.02 32.11
N VAL A 91 -3.12 -8.62 31.07
CA VAL A 91 -4.47 -9.22 31.13
C VAL A 91 -4.52 -10.39 32.13
N LEU A 92 -3.45 -11.19 32.22
CA LEU A 92 -3.34 -12.28 33.19
C LEU A 92 -3.05 -11.79 34.63
N GLY A 93 -3.00 -10.48 34.88
CA GLY A 93 -2.90 -9.89 36.21
C GLY A 93 -1.49 -9.49 36.65
N SER A 94 -0.52 -9.41 35.72
CA SER A 94 0.82 -8.89 36.04
C SER A 94 0.80 -7.35 36.12
N GLU A 95 0.85 -6.81 37.34
CA GLU A 95 1.03 -5.36 37.57
C GLU A 95 2.37 -4.88 36.98
N ARG A 96 3.43 -5.69 37.13
CA ARG A 96 4.74 -5.36 36.59
C ARG A 96 4.76 -5.21 35.06
N ALA A 97 3.99 -6.02 34.34
CA ALA A 97 3.87 -5.91 32.89
C ALA A 97 3.16 -4.61 32.46
N GLU A 98 2.10 -4.23 33.18
CA GLU A 98 1.39 -2.97 32.96
C GLU A 98 2.27 -1.76 33.24
N ASP A 99 3.04 -1.77 34.34
CA ASP A 99 4.00 -0.69 34.65
C ASP A 99 5.01 -0.46 33.53
N ILE A 100 5.52 -1.54 32.91
CA ILE A 100 6.46 -1.45 31.79
C ILE A 100 5.76 -0.83 30.57
N LEU A 101 4.55 -1.26 30.25
CA LEU A 101 3.77 -0.72 29.12
C LEU A 101 3.49 0.78 29.31
N ILE A 102 3.12 1.21 30.51
CA ILE A 102 2.89 2.63 30.82
C ILE A 102 4.18 3.43 30.66
N HIS A 103 5.28 2.95 31.24
CA HIS A 103 6.57 3.65 31.21
C HIS A 103 7.14 3.76 29.78
N GLU A 104 6.94 2.75 28.94
CA GLU A 104 7.39 2.75 27.54
C GLU A 104 6.42 3.46 26.58
N GLY A 105 5.33 4.08 27.10
CA GLY A 105 4.38 4.86 26.31
C GLY A 105 3.39 4.02 25.49
N ASP A 106 3.36 2.71 25.70
CA ASP A 106 2.51 1.76 24.97
C ASP A 106 1.05 1.77 25.44
N THR A 107 0.64 2.70 26.32
CA THR A 107 -0.76 2.79 26.81
C THR A 107 -1.50 4.05 26.36
N ALA A 108 -0.82 5.03 25.74
CA ALA A 108 -1.40 6.34 25.42
C ALA A 108 -2.29 6.35 24.16
N TYR A 109 -3.44 5.66 24.23
CA TYR A 109 -4.39 5.52 23.13
C TYR A 109 -5.82 5.83 23.56
N GLU A 110 -6.49 6.70 22.79
CA GLU A 110 -7.87 7.12 23.03
C GLU A 110 -8.64 7.33 21.71
N GLY A 111 -9.96 7.21 21.78
CA GLY A 111 -10.90 7.44 20.70
C GLY A 111 -12.27 7.87 21.25
N MET A 112 -13.27 7.99 20.37
CA MET A 112 -14.58 8.53 20.74
C MET A 112 -15.24 7.76 21.91
N ASN A 113 -15.16 6.43 21.90
CA ASN A 113 -15.69 5.54 22.95
C ASN A 113 -14.70 4.44 23.36
N THR A 114 -13.43 4.61 23.03
CA THR A 114 -12.37 3.60 23.18
C THR A 114 -11.16 4.21 23.88
N SER A 115 -10.49 3.42 24.73
CA SER A 115 -9.15 3.73 25.25
C SER A 115 -8.44 2.44 25.60
N TYR A 116 -7.11 2.47 25.71
CA TYR A 116 -6.35 1.30 26.15
C TYR A 116 -6.78 0.82 27.54
N GLU A 117 -6.90 1.72 28.52
CA GLU A 117 -7.22 1.34 29.90
C GLU A 117 -8.59 0.67 30.00
N LYS A 118 -9.59 1.19 29.26
CA LYS A 118 -10.93 0.59 29.21
C LYS A 118 -10.91 -0.83 28.65
N GLN A 119 -10.12 -1.06 27.61
CA GLN A 119 -10.00 -2.38 26.99
C GLN A 119 -9.25 -3.37 27.89
N LEU A 120 -8.16 -2.93 28.53
CA LEU A 120 -7.41 -3.75 29.47
C LEU A 120 -8.25 -4.14 30.68
N ALA A 121 -8.98 -3.20 31.29
CA ALA A 121 -9.84 -3.46 32.44
C ALA A 121 -10.94 -4.48 32.11
N MET A 122 -11.62 -4.32 30.97
CA MET A 122 -12.63 -5.27 30.51
C MET A 122 -12.05 -6.69 30.33
N LEU A 123 -10.85 -6.81 29.74
CA LEU A 123 -10.20 -8.11 29.58
C LEU A 123 -9.79 -8.72 30.92
N ARG A 124 -9.27 -7.94 31.87
CA ARG A 124 -8.94 -8.42 33.21
C ARG A 124 -10.18 -8.97 33.91
N ASP A 125 -11.27 -8.21 33.91
CA ASP A 125 -12.54 -8.64 34.51
C ASP A 125 -13.05 -9.95 33.89
N GLU A 126 -12.95 -10.11 32.56
CA GLU A 126 -13.35 -11.35 31.88
C GLU A 126 -12.49 -12.54 32.29
N PHE A 127 -11.16 -12.39 32.28
CA PHE A 127 -10.23 -13.49 32.52
C PHE A 127 -10.09 -13.85 34.01
N ASP A 128 -10.29 -12.90 34.92
CA ASP A 128 -10.36 -13.16 36.37
C ASP A 128 -11.67 -13.85 36.76
N GLY A 129 -12.74 -13.69 35.97
CA GLY A 129 -14.01 -14.39 36.15
C GLY A 129 -13.97 -15.89 35.85
N PHE A 130 -12.92 -16.40 35.19
CA PHE A 130 -12.83 -17.81 34.83
C PHE A 130 -12.53 -18.72 36.02
N ASN A 131 -13.32 -19.80 36.15
CA ASN A 131 -13.09 -20.83 37.16
C ASN A 131 -12.03 -21.87 36.72
N ILE A 132 -11.65 -22.76 37.65
CA ILE A 132 -10.63 -23.79 37.42
C ILE A 132 -10.95 -24.68 36.22
N THR A 133 -12.22 -25.06 36.02
CA THR A 133 -12.65 -25.89 34.88
C THR A 133 -12.47 -25.14 33.56
N GLU A 134 -12.76 -23.84 33.53
CA GLU A 134 -12.59 -23.00 32.34
C GLU A 134 -11.12 -22.78 31.98
N TRP A 135 -10.26 -22.60 32.99
CA TRP A 135 -8.81 -22.55 32.83
C TRP A 135 -8.21 -23.89 32.41
N ASN A 136 -8.81 -25.01 32.79
CA ASN A 136 -8.32 -26.35 32.45
C ASN A 136 -9.08 -27.02 31.30
N ARG A 137 -9.75 -26.24 30.44
CA ARG A 137 -10.54 -26.78 29.33
C ARG A 137 -9.72 -27.60 28.32
N ASN A 138 -8.44 -27.27 28.16
CA ASN A 138 -7.46 -27.99 27.36
C ASN A 138 -6.04 -27.56 27.76
N LEU A 139 -5.03 -28.25 27.21
CA LEU A 139 -3.62 -28.03 27.53
C LEU A 139 -3.17 -26.58 27.31
N TYR A 140 -3.67 -25.90 26.29
CA TYR A 140 -3.31 -24.52 25.99
C TYR A 140 -3.72 -23.57 27.12
N TRP A 141 -4.99 -23.67 27.55
CA TRP A 141 -5.53 -22.87 28.63
C TRP A 141 -4.88 -23.20 29.97
N GLY A 142 -4.64 -24.50 30.23
CA GLY A 142 -3.97 -24.95 31.44
C GLY A 142 -2.52 -24.46 31.53
N TRP A 143 -1.83 -24.36 30.38
CA TRP A 143 -0.48 -23.80 30.33
C TRP A 143 -0.47 -22.31 30.67
N LEU A 144 -1.35 -21.50 30.06
CA LEU A 144 -1.50 -20.09 30.41
C LEU A 144 -1.86 -19.89 31.89
N TYR A 145 -2.76 -20.72 32.42
CA TYR A 145 -3.12 -20.69 33.83
C TYR A 145 -1.92 -20.99 34.74
N THR A 146 -1.04 -21.92 34.33
CA THR A 146 0.20 -22.22 35.06
C THR A 146 1.13 -21.01 35.08
N LEU A 147 1.28 -20.30 33.95
CA LEU A 147 2.11 -19.09 33.87
C LEU A 147 1.60 -17.95 34.77
N LYS A 148 0.27 -17.84 34.99
CA LYS A 148 -0.33 -16.84 35.89
C LYS A 148 0.21 -16.92 37.32
N ALA A 149 0.71 -18.07 37.77
CA ALA A 149 1.33 -18.21 39.09
C ALA A 149 2.67 -17.46 39.23
N LEU A 150 3.38 -17.22 38.12
CA LEU A 150 4.65 -16.50 38.09
C LEU A 150 4.48 -14.97 38.04
N LEU A 151 3.28 -14.50 37.73
CA LEU A 151 2.99 -13.08 37.47
C LEU A 151 2.58 -12.29 38.71
N LYS A 152 2.41 -12.96 39.85
CA LYS A 152 1.97 -12.37 41.12
C LYS A 152 3.16 -11.92 41.96
N ASP A 153 2.93 -10.91 42.77
CA ASP A 153 3.90 -10.49 43.78
C ASP A 153 4.04 -11.54 44.90
N PHE A 154 5.30 -11.78 45.28
CA PHE A 154 5.65 -12.68 46.37
C PHE A 154 5.67 -11.91 47.69
N GLY A 155 4.71 -12.21 48.57
CA GLY A 155 4.60 -11.59 49.89
C GLY A 155 5.60 -12.12 50.93
N ASP A 156 5.37 -11.78 52.20
CA ASP A 156 6.31 -12.01 53.30
C ASP A 156 6.65 -13.48 53.61
N GLY A 157 5.83 -14.43 53.13
CA GLY A 157 6.08 -15.87 53.24
C GLY A 157 7.20 -16.41 52.35
N TYR A 158 7.70 -15.62 51.39
CA TYR A 158 8.74 -16.02 50.45
C TYR A 158 10.13 -15.48 50.85
N PRO A 159 11.23 -16.12 50.42
CA PRO A 159 12.58 -15.60 50.62
C PRO A 159 12.74 -14.14 50.14
N PRO A 160 13.57 -13.30 50.80
CA PRO A 160 13.68 -11.87 50.48
C PRO A 160 14.01 -11.57 49.01
N PHE A 161 14.82 -12.40 48.35
CA PHE A 161 15.18 -12.19 46.94
C PHE A 161 13.96 -12.28 46.01
N MET A 162 12.96 -13.10 46.35
CA MET A 162 11.73 -13.27 45.55
C MET A 162 10.81 -12.05 45.61
N ARG A 163 10.99 -11.18 46.60
CA ARG A 163 10.16 -9.97 46.80
C ARG A 163 10.75 -8.74 46.09
N THR A 164 11.81 -8.93 45.31
CA THR A 164 12.49 -7.84 44.61
C THR A 164 11.89 -7.62 43.24
N LYS A 165 11.93 -6.38 42.75
CA LYS A 165 11.56 -6.03 41.38
C LYS A 165 12.34 -6.84 40.34
N ALA A 166 13.62 -7.09 40.60
CA ALA A 166 14.47 -7.90 39.72
C ALA A 166 13.97 -9.35 39.60
N TRP A 167 13.41 -9.92 40.67
CA TRP A 167 12.82 -11.25 40.63
C TRP A 167 11.49 -11.25 39.86
N ALA A 168 10.64 -10.24 40.07
CA ALA A 168 9.42 -10.07 39.28
C ALA A 168 9.72 -9.93 37.78
N ASP A 169 10.77 -9.17 37.41
CA ASP A 169 11.24 -9.06 36.02
C ASP A 169 11.72 -10.40 35.47
N LYS A 170 12.47 -11.18 36.26
CA LYS A 170 12.91 -12.53 35.88
C LYS A 170 11.72 -13.49 35.67
N GLU A 171 10.71 -13.45 36.54
CA GLU A 171 9.54 -14.32 36.41
C GLU A 171 8.65 -13.91 35.23
N LEU A 172 8.48 -12.61 35.01
CA LEU A 172 7.81 -12.08 33.82
C LEU A 172 8.54 -12.49 32.54
N GLN A 173 9.87 -12.40 32.49
CA GLN A 173 10.67 -12.89 31.37
C GLN A 173 10.47 -14.40 31.14
N THR A 174 10.46 -15.18 32.23
CA THR A 174 10.25 -16.64 32.16
C THR A 174 8.86 -16.97 31.60
N ALA A 175 7.82 -16.26 32.05
CA ALA A 175 6.46 -16.43 31.57
C ALA A 175 6.32 -16.05 30.07
N LEU A 176 6.94 -14.94 29.66
CA LEU A 176 6.95 -14.50 28.25
C LEU A 176 7.68 -15.50 27.34
N ALA A 177 8.83 -16.03 27.78
CA ALA A 177 9.56 -17.05 27.04
C ALA A 177 8.71 -18.32 26.86
N SER A 178 8.10 -18.82 27.93
CA SER A 178 7.25 -20.01 27.87
C SER A 178 5.97 -19.80 27.05
N TRP A 179 5.35 -18.62 27.15
CA TRP A 179 4.23 -18.24 26.29
C TRP A 179 4.63 -18.19 24.81
N THR A 180 5.85 -17.76 24.51
CA THR A 180 6.38 -17.71 23.14
C THR A 180 6.56 -19.11 22.55
N GLU A 181 7.08 -20.06 23.33
CA GLU A 181 7.15 -21.49 22.94
C GLU A 181 5.76 -22.07 22.71
N LEU A 182 4.80 -21.81 23.61
CA LEU A 182 3.40 -22.23 23.44
C LEU A 182 2.80 -21.69 22.13
N ARG A 183 3.09 -20.42 21.80
CA ARG A 183 2.60 -19.79 20.56
C ARG A 183 3.27 -20.35 19.32
N HIS A 184 4.56 -20.66 19.39
CA HIS A 184 5.30 -21.30 18.31
C HIS A 184 4.71 -22.67 17.98
N ASP A 185 4.54 -23.54 18.98
CA ASP A 185 4.10 -24.93 18.78
C ASP A 185 2.65 -25.04 18.31
N THR A 186 1.87 -23.98 18.51
CA THR A 186 0.49 -23.91 18.09
C THR A 186 0.26 -23.04 16.86
N ILE A 187 1.30 -22.41 16.28
CA ILE A 187 1.15 -21.33 15.29
C ILE A 187 0.39 -21.73 14.02
N LEU A 188 0.56 -22.98 13.57
CA LEU A 188 -0.13 -23.51 12.38
C LEU A 188 -1.63 -23.74 12.62
N TYR A 189 -2.02 -23.93 13.88
CA TYR A 189 -3.39 -24.24 14.28
C TYR A 189 -4.06 -23.10 15.04
N ALA A 190 -3.29 -22.13 15.55
CA ALA A 190 -3.78 -20.97 16.28
C ALA A 190 -4.08 -19.83 15.31
N LYS A 191 -5.21 -19.18 15.54
CA LYS A 191 -5.60 -18.03 14.74
C LYS A 191 -4.81 -16.80 15.16
N GLN A 192 -4.15 -16.13 14.21
CA GLN A 192 -3.45 -14.87 14.48
C GLN A 192 -4.45 -13.71 14.64
N SER A 193 -4.12 -12.77 15.52
CA SER A 193 -4.75 -11.45 15.57
C SER A 193 -4.20 -10.57 14.44
N TYR A 194 -5.04 -9.71 13.88
CA TYR A 194 -4.63 -8.71 12.90
C TYR A 194 -5.18 -7.35 13.29
N THR A 195 -4.40 -6.32 13.03
CA THR A 195 -4.87 -4.93 13.00
C THR A 195 -5.44 -4.65 11.60
N PRO A 196 -6.70 -4.19 11.45
CA PRO A 196 -7.25 -3.79 10.16
C PRO A 196 -6.45 -2.66 9.52
N ARG A 197 -6.53 -2.51 8.20
CA ARG A 197 -5.96 -1.35 7.51
C ARG A 197 -6.80 -0.11 7.85
N LEU A 198 -6.18 0.88 8.49
CA LEU A 198 -6.81 2.18 8.75
C LEU A 198 -6.54 3.09 7.57
N THR A 199 -7.59 3.46 6.85
CA THR A 199 -7.49 4.33 5.66
C THR A 199 -7.76 5.79 6.03
N ALA A 200 -7.32 6.71 5.19
CA ALA A 200 -7.80 8.09 5.22
C ALA A 200 -9.16 8.17 4.51
N ALA A 201 -10.00 9.14 4.89
CA ALA A 201 -11.06 9.56 3.98
C ALA A 201 -10.43 9.99 2.65
N PRO A 202 -10.86 9.47 1.49
CA PRO A 202 -10.26 9.86 0.23
C PRO A 202 -10.44 11.36 0.07
N SER A 203 -9.33 12.10 0.03
CA SER A 203 -9.36 13.46 -0.49
C SER A 203 -9.90 13.37 -1.91
N PRO A 204 -10.80 14.27 -2.35
CA PRO A 204 -11.14 14.36 -3.76
C PRO A 204 -9.81 14.48 -4.52
N PRO A 205 -9.53 13.61 -5.50
CA PRO A 205 -8.28 13.65 -6.22
C PRO A 205 -8.12 15.05 -6.82
N PRO A 206 -6.88 15.59 -6.89
CA PRO A 206 -6.65 16.83 -7.60
C PRO A 206 -7.23 16.71 -9.00
N PRO A 207 -7.90 17.76 -9.52
CA PRO A 207 -8.54 17.71 -10.82
C PRO A 207 -7.50 17.35 -11.88
N GLY A 208 -7.70 16.24 -12.59
CA GLY A 208 -6.85 15.85 -13.71
C GLY A 208 -6.96 16.83 -14.87
N TYR A 209 -5.97 16.80 -15.76
CA TYR A 209 -5.85 17.70 -16.92
C TYR A 209 -5.45 16.91 -18.16
N VAL A 210 -6.03 17.26 -19.31
CA VAL A 210 -5.64 16.72 -20.62
C VAL A 210 -4.98 17.83 -21.42
N GLU A 211 -3.82 17.55 -22.01
CA GLU A 211 -3.12 18.53 -22.84
C GLU A 211 -4.07 19.06 -23.95
N PRO A 212 -4.22 20.38 -24.11
CA PRO A 212 -5.30 20.97 -24.89
C PRO A 212 -4.98 20.99 -26.41
N VAL A 213 -4.72 19.80 -26.99
CA VAL A 213 -4.36 19.62 -28.42
C VAL A 213 -5.44 18.79 -29.15
N PRO A 214 -6.71 19.26 -29.23
CA PRO A 214 -7.82 18.47 -29.78
C PRO A 214 -7.60 18.03 -31.23
N GLU A 215 -6.92 18.85 -32.02
CA GLU A 215 -6.59 18.53 -33.41
C GLU A 215 -5.70 17.28 -33.54
N PHE A 216 -4.72 17.12 -32.65
CA PHE A 216 -3.84 15.96 -32.64
C PHE A 216 -4.62 14.68 -32.32
N TYR A 217 -5.43 14.70 -31.26
CA TYR A 217 -6.25 13.54 -30.88
C TYR A 217 -7.29 13.18 -31.95
N LEU A 218 -7.86 14.17 -32.63
CA LEU A 218 -8.81 13.93 -33.72
C LEU A 218 -8.14 13.26 -34.92
N ARG A 219 -6.95 13.73 -35.32
CA ARG A 219 -6.17 13.11 -36.40
C ARG A 219 -5.73 11.68 -36.03
N LEU A 220 -5.34 11.46 -34.79
CA LEU A 220 -4.97 10.12 -34.29
C LEU A 220 -6.18 9.17 -34.24
N LYS A 221 -7.37 9.68 -33.88
CA LYS A 221 -8.62 8.93 -33.94
C LYS A 221 -8.94 8.53 -35.37
N ALA A 222 -8.79 9.45 -36.32
CA ALA A 222 -9.00 9.17 -37.74
C ALA A 222 -8.02 8.10 -38.26
N LEU A 223 -6.74 8.20 -37.89
CA LEU A 223 -5.73 7.19 -38.25
C LEU A 223 -6.09 5.81 -37.69
N THR A 224 -6.48 5.72 -36.41
CA THR A 224 -6.92 4.48 -35.76
C THR A 224 -8.10 3.85 -36.51
N ASN A 225 -9.05 4.69 -36.95
CA ASN A 225 -10.19 4.26 -37.75
C ASN A 225 -9.80 3.72 -39.12
N MET A 226 -8.90 4.41 -39.82
CA MET A 226 -8.39 3.97 -41.12
C MET A 226 -7.66 2.62 -40.99
N THR A 227 -6.80 2.46 -39.97
CA THR A 227 -6.12 1.19 -39.68
C THR A 227 -7.11 0.07 -39.39
N ARG A 228 -8.11 0.32 -38.54
CA ARG A 228 -9.14 -0.68 -38.21
C ARG A 228 -9.91 -1.12 -39.45
N ASN A 229 -10.34 -0.18 -40.28
CA ASN A 229 -11.12 -0.50 -41.48
C ASN A 229 -10.27 -1.25 -42.51
N GLY A 230 -9.08 -0.75 -42.85
CA GLY A 230 -8.21 -1.38 -43.84
C GLY A 230 -7.80 -2.81 -43.45
N LEU A 231 -7.38 -3.02 -42.20
CA LEU A 231 -7.01 -4.36 -41.73
C LEU A 231 -8.22 -5.30 -41.58
N SER A 232 -9.41 -4.76 -41.28
CA SER A 232 -10.65 -5.56 -41.28
C SER A 232 -11.04 -6.01 -42.69
N GLU A 233 -10.93 -5.14 -43.68
CA GLU A 233 -11.20 -5.44 -45.09
C GLU A 233 -10.25 -6.50 -45.64
N MET A 234 -8.98 -6.46 -45.22
CA MET A 234 -7.98 -7.49 -45.54
C MET A 234 -8.21 -8.83 -44.81
N GLY A 235 -9.16 -8.90 -43.87
CA GLY A 235 -9.46 -10.12 -43.11
C GLY A 235 -8.37 -10.56 -42.15
N VAL A 236 -7.43 -9.67 -41.79
CA VAL A 236 -6.27 -10.00 -40.93
C VAL A 236 -6.52 -9.73 -39.45
N LEU A 237 -7.63 -9.06 -39.10
CA LEU A 237 -7.99 -8.79 -37.70
C LEU A 237 -8.94 -9.84 -37.12
N ASN A 238 -8.58 -10.39 -35.98
CA ASN A 238 -9.51 -11.12 -35.12
C ASN A 238 -10.38 -10.16 -34.28
N GLU A 239 -11.42 -10.70 -33.63
CA GLU A 239 -12.35 -9.89 -32.85
C GLU A 239 -11.70 -9.18 -31.64
N SER A 240 -10.66 -9.77 -31.06
CA SER A 240 -9.91 -9.13 -29.96
C SER A 240 -9.17 -7.88 -30.46
N GLU A 241 -8.50 -7.96 -31.61
CA GLU A 241 -7.76 -6.83 -32.21
C GLU A 241 -8.71 -5.72 -32.68
N LYS A 242 -9.84 -6.09 -33.29
CA LYS A 242 -10.90 -5.12 -33.62
C LYS A 242 -11.43 -4.42 -32.37
N GLY A 243 -11.63 -5.18 -31.29
CA GLY A 243 -12.05 -4.65 -29.99
C GLY A 243 -11.06 -3.63 -29.45
N LYS A 244 -9.76 -3.94 -29.47
CA LYS A 244 -8.69 -3.03 -29.00
C LYS A 244 -8.66 -1.72 -29.80
N LEU A 245 -8.74 -1.78 -31.13
CA LEU A 245 -8.78 -0.57 -31.97
C LEU A 245 -10.03 0.29 -31.72
N LYS A 246 -11.18 -0.34 -31.47
CA LYS A 246 -12.40 0.38 -31.06
C LYS A 246 -12.26 1.05 -29.69
N THR A 247 -11.64 0.38 -28.72
CA THR A 247 -11.35 0.98 -27.41
C THR A 247 -10.42 2.18 -27.56
N LEU A 248 -9.34 2.06 -28.34
CA LEU A 248 -8.43 3.19 -28.61
C LEU A 248 -9.16 4.36 -29.28
N GLU A 249 -10.02 4.09 -30.27
CA GLU A 249 -10.84 5.11 -30.91
C GLU A 249 -11.76 5.84 -29.91
N SER A 250 -12.37 5.10 -28.97
CA SER A 250 -13.23 5.66 -27.92
C SER A 250 -12.43 6.54 -26.94
N VAL A 251 -11.25 6.08 -26.52
CA VAL A 251 -10.33 6.85 -25.67
C VAL A 251 -9.92 8.16 -26.35
N LEU A 252 -9.52 8.10 -27.63
CA LEU A 252 -9.17 9.29 -28.40
C LEU A 252 -10.36 10.24 -28.58
N GLY A 253 -11.58 9.70 -28.73
CA GLY A 253 -12.81 10.51 -28.73
C GLY A 253 -13.00 11.29 -27.43
N ARG A 254 -12.81 10.65 -26.28
CA ARG A 254 -12.86 11.32 -24.97
C ARG A 254 -11.75 12.37 -24.81
N LEU A 255 -10.54 12.10 -25.30
CA LEU A 255 -9.46 13.08 -25.29
C LEU A 255 -9.79 14.32 -26.15
N VAL A 256 -10.40 14.15 -27.33
CA VAL A 256 -10.88 15.28 -28.16
C VAL A 256 -11.92 16.11 -27.41
N GLU A 257 -12.91 15.47 -26.78
CA GLU A 257 -13.95 16.17 -26.02
C GLU A 257 -13.38 16.95 -24.83
N ILE A 258 -12.51 16.32 -24.04
CA ILE A 258 -11.93 16.93 -22.83
C ILE A 258 -10.97 18.03 -23.22
N SER A 259 -10.03 17.79 -24.14
CA SER A 259 -9.10 18.84 -24.60
C SER A 259 -9.82 20.03 -25.24
N GLY A 260 -10.95 19.80 -25.93
CA GLY A 260 -11.81 20.89 -26.42
C GLY A 260 -12.41 21.73 -25.29
N LYS A 261 -12.90 21.10 -24.22
CA LYS A 261 -13.37 21.81 -23.01
C LYS A 261 -12.26 22.61 -22.35
N GLU A 262 -11.04 22.05 -22.27
CA GLU A 262 -9.87 22.72 -21.70
C GLU A 262 -9.47 23.97 -22.50
N VAL A 263 -9.43 23.89 -23.84
CA VAL A 263 -9.20 25.06 -24.71
C VAL A 263 -10.26 26.15 -24.50
N GLU A 264 -11.52 25.74 -24.35
CA GLU A 264 -12.66 26.65 -24.14
C GLU A 264 -12.77 27.18 -22.70
N GLY A 265 -11.91 26.72 -21.77
CA GLY A 265 -11.98 27.07 -20.36
C GLY A 265 -13.25 26.57 -19.66
N LYS A 266 -13.90 25.52 -20.20
CA LYS A 266 -15.11 24.94 -19.62
C LYS A 266 -14.74 23.98 -18.50
N LYS A 267 -15.56 23.99 -17.44
CA LYS A 267 -15.39 23.08 -16.31
C LYS A 267 -15.68 21.63 -16.74
N LEU A 268 -14.79 20.72 -16.38
CA LEU A 268 -14.98 19.28 -16.55
C LEU A 268 -16.02 18.73 -15.54
N ASN A 269 -16.76 17.71 -15.95
CA ASN A 269 -17.74 17.04 -15.09
C ASN A 269 -17.12 15.79 -14.41
N ASP A 270 -17.90 15.14 -13.53
CA ASP A 270 -17.42 13.98 -12.78
C ASP A 270 -17.05 12.80 -13.70
N ASP A 271 -17.74 12.62 -14.82
CA ASP A 271 -17.42 11.59 -15.82
C ASP A 271 -16.10 11.86 -16.55
N ASP A 272 -15.77 13.13 -16.80
CA ASP A 272 -14.48 13.55 -17.36
C ASP A 272 -13.36 13.24 -16.36
N TYR A 273 -13.54 13.57 -15.08
CA TYR A 273 -12.55 13.26 -14.05
C TYR A 273 -12.41 11.75 -13.79
N ALA A 274 -13.51 11.00 -13.83
CA ALA A 274 -13.47 9.54 -13.74
C ALA A 274 -12.70 8.93 -14.92
N PHE A 275 -12.91 9.44 -16.14
CA PHE A 275 -12.13 9.02 -17.31
C PHE A 275 -10.64 9.32 -17.14
N ILE A 276 -10.27 10.54 -16.74
CA ILE A 276 -8.85 10.92 -16.56
C ILE A 276 -8.20 10.04 -15.50
N LYS A 277 -8.90 9.79 -14.38
CA LYS A 277 -8.41 8.93 -13.29
C LYS A 277 -8.13 7.50 -13.77
N ASN A 278 -8.98 6.96 -14.65
CA ASN A 278 -8.89 5.57 -15.11
C ASN A 278 -8.17 5.44 -16.47
N PHE A 279 -7.62 6.53 -17.01
CA PHE A 279 -7.00 6.56 -18.34
C PHE A 279 -5.85 5.55 -18.47
N GLY A 280 -4.95 5.54 -17.49
CA GLY A 280 -3.78 4.65 -17.50
C GLY A 280 -4.16 3.16 -17.50
N GLU A 281 -5.15 2.78 -16.69
CA GLU A 281 -5.69 1.42 -16.66
C GLU A 281 -6.33 1.04 -18.00
N THR A 282 -7.16 1.94 -18.54
CA THR A 282 -7.86 1.73 -19.81
C THR A 282 -6.88 1.52 -20.97
N ILE A 283 -5.82 2.32 -21.06
CA ILE A 283 -4.77 2.15 -22.07
C ILE A 283 -4.02 0.83 -21.84
N ASN A 284 -3.61 0.53 -20.61
CA ASN A 284 -2.84 -0.67 -20.31
C ASN A 284 -3.58 -1.96 -20.70
N ASP A 285 -4.90 -2.00 -20.44
CA ASP A 285 -5.75 -3.10 -20.86
C ASP A 285 -5.90 -3.18 -22.38
N THR A 286 -6.00 -2.04 -23.06
CA THR A 286 -6.04 -1.97 -24.53
C THR A 286 -4.78 -2.57 -25.17
N VAL A 287 -3.61 -2.29 -24.60
CA VAL A 287 -2.31 -2.80 -25.11
C VAL A 287 -1.88 -4.13 -24.49
N LYS A 288 -2.74 -4.77 -23.67
CA LYS A 288 -2.41 -6.04 -23.02
C LYS A 288 -2.23 -7.15 -24.07
N GLY A 289 -1.12 -7.87 -23.96
CA GLY A 289 -0.73 -8.91 -24.93
C GLY A 289 -0.08 -8.39 -26.22
N ALA A 290 0.25 -7.09 -26.33
CA ALA A 290 0.96 -6.51 -27.48
C ALA A 290 2.47 -6.83 -27.55
N GLY A 291 2.97 -7.78 -26.74
CA GLY A 291 4.37 -8.24 -26.80
C GLY A 291 5.41 -7.12 -26.60
N LYS A 292 6.45 -7.12 -27.47
CA LYS A 292 7.57 -6.15 -27.49
C LYS A 292 7.15 -4.69 -27.74
N GLY A 293 5.91 -4.40 -28.13
CA GLY A 293 5.43 -3.04 -28.45
C GLY A 293 5.25 -2.09 -27.24
N LYS A 294 5.85 -2.40 -26.09
CA LYS A 294 5.80 -1.56 -24.87
C LYS A 294 7.16 -0.97 -24.49
N GLU A 295 8.23 -1.33 -25.18
CA GLU A 295 9.55 -0.74 -24.93
C GLU A 295 9.63 0.66 -25.54
N LEU A 296 10.15 1.62 -24.78
CA LEU A 296 10.33 3.00 -25.22
C LEU A 296 11.66 3.18 -25.97
N THR A 297 12.66 2.37 -25.61
CA THR A 297 14.02 2.48 -26.13
C THR A 297 14.10 1.88 -27.53
N LEU A 298 14.23 2.74 -28.52
CA LEU A 298 14.28 2.37 -29.93
C LEU A 298 15.21 3.31 -30.71
N VAL A 299 15.83 2.79 -31.76
CA VAL A 299 16.72 3.54 -32.65
C VAL A 299 16.42 3.21 -34.12
N ALA A 300 16.54 4.19 -35.00
CA ALA A 300 16.33 4.00 -36.43
C ALA A 300 17.35 4.78 -37.26
N ASP A 301 18.00 4.10 -38.23
CA ASP A 301 18.69 4.75 -39.34
C ASP A 301 17.65 5.36 -40.28
N VAL A 302 17.57 6.69 -40.28
CA VAL A 302 16.64 7.45 -41.13
C VAL A 302 17.31 8.02 -42.39
N HIS A 303 18.65 8.01 -42.45
CA HIS A 303 19.38 8.52 -43.60
C HIS A 303 20.83 8.00 -43.64
N THR A 304 21.28 7.54 -44.81
CA THR A 304 22.67 7.13 -45.04
C THR A 304 23.35 8.08 -46.03
N ASP A 305 24.47 8.69 -45.63
CA ASP A 305 25.33 9.52 -46.49
C ASP A 305 26.56 8.75 -46.98
N MET A 306 26.55 8.44 -48.27
CA MET A 306 27.65 7.71 -48.94
C MET A 306 28.93 8.54 -49.07
N ASN A 307 28.87 9.87 -48.96
CA ASN A 307 30.04 10.73 -49.11
C ASN A 307 30.96 10.65 -47.89
N THR A 308 30.38 10.66 -46.69
CA THR A 308 31.12 10.60 -45.42
C THR A 308 31.19 9.19 -44.82
N GLY A 309 30.42 8.24 -45.35
CA GLY A 309 30.36 6.88 -44.82
C GLY A 309 29.62 6.80 -43.48
N LYS A 310 28.63 7.70 -43.27
CA LYS A 310 27.88 7.82 -42.01
C LYS A 310 26.37 7.67 -42.22
N CYS A 311 25.65 7.28 -41.19
CA CYS A 311 24.20 7.33 -41.10
C CYS A 311 23.76 8.38 -40.06
N LEU A 312 22.53 8.87 -40.21
CA LEU A 312 21.77 9.62 -39.21
C LEU A 312 20.84 8.65 -38.51
N GLU A 313 20.97 8.58 -37.20
CA GLU A 313 20.10 7.78 -36.35
C GLU A 313 19.27 8.67 -35.44
N GLU A 314 17.97 8.36 -35.39
CA GLU A 314 16.99 8.94 -34.48
C GLU A 314 16.68 7.92 -33.40
N ALA A 315 16.70 8.33 -32.13
CA ALA A 315 16.42 7.41 -31.04
C ALA A 315 15.56 8.01 -29.93
N VAL A 316 14.85 7.13 -29.24
CA VAL A 316 14.12 7.41 -28.00
C VAL A 316 14.80 6.61 -26.89
N GLY A 317 15.06 7.24 -25.75
CA GLY A 317 15.64 6.59 -24.58
C GLY A 317 14.60 6.32 -23.49
N TYR A 318 15.06 6.32 -22.23
CA TYR A 318 14.15 6.28 -21.09
C TYR A 318 13.29 7.55 -21.00
N ALA A 319 12.12 7.43 -20.37
CA ALA A 319 11.24 8.57 -20.16
C ALA A 319 11.86 9.57 -19.15
N ASP A 320 11.73 10.86 -19.44
CA ASP A 320 12.09 11.93 -18.52
C ASP A 320 10.89 12.31 -17.66
N MET A 321 11.14 12.99 -16.54
CA MET A 321 10.08 13.59 -15.73
C MET A 321 9.80 15.03 -16.18
N MET A 322 8.57 15.29 -16.60
CA MET A 322 8.09 16.64 -16.90
C MET A 322 7.29 17.19 -15.72
N LEU A 323 7.48 18.49 -15.43
CA LEU A 323 6.65 19.25 -14.50
C LEU A 323 5.91 20.33 -15.29
N VAL A 324 4.58 20.37 -15.17
CA VAL A 324 3.73 21.35 -15.86
C VAL A 324 2.85 22.07 -14.85
N ALA A 325 2.96 23.39 -14.80
CA ALA A 325 1.99 24.22 -14.08
C ALA A 325 0.76 24.46 -14.97
N TYR A 326 -0.42 24.07 -14.50
CA TYR A 326 -1.68 24.27 -15.21
C TYR A 326 -2.74 24.86 -14.28
N SER A 327 -3.73 25.55 -14.86
CA SER A 327 -4.87 26.10 -14.12
C SER A 327 -6.03 25.11 -14.19
N ALA A 328 -6.52 24.68 -13.03
CA ALA A 328 -7.73 23.87 -12.92
C ALA A 328 -8.62 24.39 -11.79
N ASN A 329 -9.90 24.62 -12.09
CA ASN A 329 -10.88 25.15 -11.12
C ASN A 329 -10.41 26.44 -10.40
N GLY A 330 -9.73 27.34 -11.12
CA GLY A 330 -9.26 28.63 -10.60
C GLY A 330 -8.04 28.53 -9.67
N LYS A 331 -7.38 27.37 -9.60
CA LYS A 331 -6.12 27.17 -8.87
C LYS A 331 -5.02 26.75 -9.83
N ILE A 332 -3.80 27.23 -9.57
CA ILE A 332 -2.60 26.74 -10.24
C ILE A 332 -2.19 25.44 -9.54
N MET A 333 -2.08 24.37 -10.32
CA MET A 333 -1.66 23.04 -9.91
C MET A 333 -0.38 22.68 -10.66
N ILE A 334 0.41 21.74 -10.13
CA ILE A 334 1.56 21.17 -10.81
C ILE A 334 1.25 19.71 -11.13
N GLY A 335 1.31 19.35 -12.41
CA GLY A 335 1.29 17.97 -12.87
C GLY A 335 2.72 17.47 -13.04
N ALA A 336 2.96 16.22 -12.67
CA ALA A 336 4.22 15.53 -12.85
C ALA A 336 3.99 14.19 -13.56
N GLY A 337 4.77 13.90 -14.60
CA GLY A 337 4.58 12.66 -15.34
C GLY A 337 5.71 12.38 -16.34
N PRO A 338 5.76 11.15 -16.89
CA PRO A 338 6.77 10.76 -17.86
C PRO A 338 6.53 11.44 -19.22
N VAL A 339 7.61 11.88 -19.87
CA VAL A 339 7.63 12.35 -21.26
C VAL A 339 8.72 11.62 -22.04
N PHE A 340 8.56 11.47 -23.36
CA PHE A 340 9.58 10.86 -24.20
C PHE A 340 10.87 11.68 -24.21
N SER A 341 12.01 10.99 -24.21
CA SER A 341 13.31 11.55 -24.57
C SER A 341 13.55 11.48 -26.07
N TYR A 342 14.53 12.23 -26.56
CA TYR A 342 14.86 12.30 -27.98
C TYR A 342 16.36 12.47 -28.20
N TYR A 343 16.88 11.72 -29.17
CA TYR A 343 18.27 11.70 -29.59
C TYR A 343 18.34 11.76 -31.12
N GLU A 344 19.24 12.58 -31.63
CA GLU A 344 19.55 12.71 -33.06
C GLU A 344 21.07 12.75 -33.19
N PHE A 345 21.68 11.75 -33.82
CA PHE A 345 23.14 11.64 -33.90
C PHE A 345 23.61 10.91 -35.15
N LYS A 346 24.89 11.13 -35.50
CA LYS A 346 25.52 10.48 -36.65
C LYS A 346 26.37 9.29 -36.18
N GLN A 347 26.26 8.15 -36.87
CA GLN A 347 27.10 6.97 -36.65
C GLN A 347 27.86 6.58 -37.92
N PRO A 348 29.02 5.91 -37.84
CA PRO A 348 29.62 5.24 -38.99
C PRO A 348 28.65 4.20 -39.57
N MET A 349 28.51 4.13 -40.90
CA MET A 349 27.64 3.14 -41.55
C MET A 349 27.97 1.69 -41.17
N SER A 350 29.22 1.40 -40.80
CA SER A 350 29.65 0.07 -40.34
C SER A 350 29.20 -0.26 -38.91
N ASN A 351 28.60 0.70 -38.21
CA ASN A 351 28.20 0.61 -36.81
C ASN A 351 26.78 1.19 -36.61
N ARG A 352 25.84 0.76 -37.47
CA ARG A 352 24.42 1.07 -37.30
C ARG A 352 23.91 0.33 -36.07
N LEU A 353 23.19 1.05 -35.20
CA LEU A 353 22.72 0.49 -33.95
C LEU A 353 21.45 -0.34 -34.18
N THR A 354 21.37 -1.48 -33.49
CA THR A 354 20.09 -2.16 -33.23
C THR A 354 19.45 -1.61 -31.95
N ASP A 355 18.15 -1.89 -31.75
CA ASP A 355 17.45 -1.53 -30.51
C ASP A 355 18.15 -2.14 -29.27
N GLU A 356 18.69 -3.36 -29.38
CA GLU A 356 19.46 -3.99 -28.30
C GLU A 356 20.79 -3.25 -28.02
N GLU A 357 21.56 -2.89 -29.06
CA GLU A 357 22.81 -2.14 -28.89
C GLU A 357 22.58 -0.74 -28.33
N TRP A 358 21.48 -0.09 -28.75
CA TRP A 358 21.05 1.19 -28.20
C TRP A 358 20.68 1.08 -26.72
N LYS A 359 19.95 0.03 -26.34
CA LYS A 359 19.58 -0.22 -24.95
C LYS A 359 20.80 -0.50 -24.08
N ASP A 360 21.72 -1.34 -24.54
CA ASP A 360 22.98 -1.61 -23.84
C ASP A 360 23.81 -0.32 -23.63
N MET A 361 23.82 0.57 -24.64
CA MET A 361 24.48 1.87 -24.56
C MET A 361 23.87 2.77 -23.48
N LEU A 362 22.54 2.85 -23.42
CA LEU A 362 21.81 3.60 -22.40
C LEU A 362 22.00 3.03 -20.98
N GLU A 363 21.98 1.70 -20.83
CA GLU A 363 22.17 1.02 -19.55
C GLU A 363 23.60 1.21 -19.02
N ALA A 364 24.59 1.11 -19.91
CA ALA A 364 26.00 1.31 -19.56
C ALA A 364 26.36 2.79 -19.30
N ARG A 365 25.51 3.73 -19.75
CA ARG A 365 25.83 5.18 -19.84
C ARG A 365 27.18 5.43 -20.53
N ALA A 366 27.53 4.56 -21.47
CA ALA A 366 28.83 4.54 -22.11
C ALA A 366 28.68 5.02 -23.56
N ASN A 367 29.32 6.15 -23.90
CA ASN A 367 29.23 6.77 -25.22
C ASN A 367 27.79 7.13 -25.66
N GLU A 368 26.89 7.38 -24.70
CA GLU A 368 25.56 7.93 -24.99
C GLU A 368 25.72 9.25 -25.76
N PRO A 369 25.09 9.39 -26.94
CA PRO A 369 25.12 10.63 -27.69
C PRO A 369 24.49 11.78 -26.90
N ALA A 370 25.07 12.96 -27.01
CA ALA A 370 24.45 14.16 -26.45
C ALA A 370 23.09 14.39 -27.10
N ARG A 371 22.10 14.78 -26.30
CA ARG A 371 20.79 15.16 -26.82
C ARG A 371 20.87 16.48 -27.61
N PRO A 372 19.95 16.73 -28.56
CA PRO A 372 19.99 17.94 -29.37
C PRO A 372 19.94 19.21 -28.53
N GLU A 373 20.85 20.16 -28.78
CA GLU A 373 21.01 21.36 -27.93
C GLU A 373 19.71 22.18 -27.75
N TRP A 374 18.83 22.19 -28.75
CA TRP A 374 17.60 22.98 -28.74
C TRP A 374 16.59 22.57 -27.65
N ILE A 375 16.67 21.33 -27.13
CA ILE A 375 15.81 20.89 -26.02
C ILE A 375 16.18 21.56 -24.69
N GLY A 376 17.33 22.24 -24.61
CA GLY A 376 17.78 22.96 -23.41
C GLY A 376 16.84 24.08 -22.95
N SER A 377 15.89 24.51 -23.78
CA SER A 377 14.89 25.52 -23.42
C SER A 377 13.86 25.05 -22.38
N PHE A 378 13.65 23.74 -22.25
CA PHE A 378 12.67 23.14 -21.34
C PHE A 378 13.24 21.98 -20.50
N THR A 379 14.54 21.71 -20.61
CA THR A 379 15.21 20.64 -19.88
C THR A 379 16.26 21.21 -18.93
N ALA A 380 16.46 20.54 -17.79
CA ALA A 380 17.43 20.94 -16.76
C ALA A 380 18.45 19.82 -16.51
N PHE A 381 18.94 19.17 -17.57
CA PHE A 381 19.96 18.15 -17.44
C PHE A 381 21.28 18.80 -17.02
N SER A 382 21.88 18.32 -15.94
CA SER A 382 23.24 18.67 -15.56
C SER A 382 24.21 18.03 -16.56
N ASN A 383 24.96 18.85 -17.29
CA ASN A 383 26.11 18.39 -18.10
C ASN A 383 27.15 17.66 -17.24
#